data_AF-A0A1Z9YZ84-F1
#
_entry.id   AF-A0A1Z9YZ84-F1
#
_cell.length_a   1.000
_cell.length_b   1.000
_cell.length_c   1.000
_cell.angle_alpha   90.00
_cell.angle_beta   90.00
_cell.angle_gamma   90.00
#
_symmetry.space_group_name_H-M   'P 1'
#
loop_
_entity.id
_entity.type
_entity.pdbx_description
1 polymer ?
#
loop_
_entity_poly.entity_id
_entity_poly.type
_entity_poly.pdbx_seq_one_letter_code
_entity_poly.pdbx_strand_id
1 'polypeptide(L)'
;MNLNYYIKNTITSFLGLCILATIVNYVIFDPTQQQLEHIGTIIGVIVIFLGIMGIGYINAKSAPENKVKQHLFLHLALIIFLFSTDLIFGQSGFIVDILRNMSYFIALELGSYLYFKRNRQKLLLN
;
A
#
# COMPACT_ATOMS: atom_id res chain seq x y z
N MET A 1 -8.26 18.00 -13.97
CA MET A 1 -7.60 16.80 -13.44
C MET A 1 -6.15 17.15 -13.11
N ASN A 2 -5.74 17.11 -11.84
CA ASN A 2 -4.37 17.50 -11.45
C ASN A 2 -3.40 16.34 -11.71
N LEU A 3 -2.82 16.29 -12.91
CA LEU A 3 -1.94 15.21 -13.35
C LEU A 3 -0.70 15.04 -12.45
N ASN A 4 -0.17 16.16 -11.94
CA ASN A 4 1.00 16.16 -11.05
C ASN A 4 0.73 15.40 -9.75
N TYR A 5 -0.49 15.47 -9.20
CA TYR A 5 -0.87 14.69 -8.03
C TYR A 5 -0.78 13.18 -8.31
N TYR A 6 -1.39 12.72 -9.40
CA TYR A 6 -1.40 11.30 -9.74
C TYR A 6 0.00 10.76 -10.01
N ILE A 7 0.80 11.45 -10.84
CA ILE A 7 2.17 11.01 -11.14
C ILE A 7 3.01 10.93 -9.87
N LYS A 8 3.03 12.02 -9.08
CA LYS A 8 3.83 12.10 -7.86
C LYS A 8 3.42 11.01 -6.87
N ASN A 9 2.13 10.87 -6.59
CA ASN A 9 1.66 9.95 -5.57
C ASN A 9 1.73 8.49 -6.03
N THR A 10 1.55 8.18 -7.31
CA THR A 10 1.78 6.83 -7.84
C THR A 10 3.25 6.45 -7.68
N ILE A 11 4.18 7.28 -8.15
CA ILE A 11 5.62 7.00 -8.05
C ILE A 11 6.05 6.87 -6.59
N THR A 12 5.65 7.82 -5.73
CA THR A 12 6.05 7.81 -4.31
C THR A 12 5.47 6.60 -3.58
N SER A 13 4.21 6.24 -3.85
CA SER A 13 3.57 5.05 -3.25
C SER A 13 4.24 3.78 -3.72
N PHE A 14 4.52 3.67 -5.02
CA PHE A 14 5.18 2.49 -5.59
C PHE A 14 6.60 2.31 -5.01
N LEU A 15 7.40 3.38 -4.95
CA LEU A 15 8.71 3.35 -4.29
C LEU A 15 8.59 2.97 -2.82
N GLY A 16 7.59 3.51 -2.10
CA GLY A 16 7.32 3.16 -0.71
C GLY A 16 7.01 1.67 -0.53
N LEU A 17 6.23 1.08 -1.45
CA LEU A 17 5.94 -0.36 -1.45
C LEU A 17 7.18 -1.20 -1.74
N CYS A 18 8.00 -0.81 -2.73
CA CYS A 18 9.28 -1.50 -3.01
C CYS A 18 10.20 -1.48 -1.79
N ILE A 19 10.31 -0.34 -1.10
CA ILE A 19 11.12 -0.21 0.13
C ILE A 19 10.57 -1.13 1.23
N LEU A 20 9.25 -1.12 1.47
CA LEU A 20 8.62 -2.00 2.46
C LEU A 20 8.88 -3.48 2.16
N ALA A 21 8.73 -3.89 0.90
CA ALA A 21 8.99 -5.26 0.47
C ALA A 21 10.46 -5.65 0.69
N THR A 22 11.41 -4.76 0.35
CA THR A 22 12.84 -5.00 0.57
C THR A 22 13.16 -5.10 2.05
N ILE A 23 12.64 -4.20 2.89
CA ILE A 23 12.86 -4.25 4.35
C ILE A 23 12.39 -5.59 4.91
N VAL A 24 11.21 -6.06 4.53
CA VAL A 24 10.68 -7.31 5.05
C VAL A 24 11.44 -8.52 4.53
N ASN A 25 11.78 -8.56 3.24
CA ASN A 25 12.58 -9.67 2.70
C ASN A 25 13.99 -9.72 3.29
N TYR A 26 14.63 -8.57 3.54
CA TYR A 26 16.02 -8.52 3.97
C TYR A 26 16.20 -8.56 5.49
N VAL A 27 15.37 -7.86 6.25
CA VAL A 27 15.53 -7.69 7.71
C VAL A 27 14.79 -8.77 8.48
N ILE A 28 13.71 -9.31 7.91
CA ILE A 28 12.75 -10.15 8.64
C ILE A 28 12.79 -11.60 8.17
N PHE A 29 13.07 -11.83 6.89
CA PHE A 29 13.22 -13.17 6.30
C PHE A 29 14.69 -13.56 6.05
N ASP A 30 15.64 -12.96 6.78
CA ASP A 30 17.05 -13.35 6.69
C ASP A 30 17.20 -14.86 6.98
N PRO A 31 17.65 -15.66 5.99
CA PRO A 31 17.73 -17.12 6.10
C PRO A 31 18.73 -17.61 7.15
N THR A 32 19.55 -16.71 7.73
CA THR A 32 20.48 -17.05 8.81
C THR A 32 19.82 -17.12 10.20
N GLN A 33 18.57 -16.65 10.36
CA GLN A 33 17.86 -16.61 11.66
C GLN A 33 16.73 -17.65 11.79
N GLN A 34 17.04 -18.94 11.59
CA GLN A 34 16.09 -20.07 11.67
C GLN A 34 15.30 -20.17 12.99
N GLN A 35 15.77 -19.58 14.10
CA GLN A 35 15.11 -19.71 15.41
C GLN A 35 13.96 -18.70 15.66
N LEU A 36 13.80 -17.68 14.82
CA LEU A 36 12.73 -16.67 14.97
C LEU A 36 11.75 -16.60 13.79
N GLU A 37 11.78 -17.56 12.87
CA GLU A 37 11.04 -17.51 11.60
C GLU A 37 9.56 -17.10 11.74
N HIS A 38 8.84 -17.66 12.72
CA HIS A 38 7.43 -17.34 12.94
C HIS A 38 7.21 -15.93 13.53
N ILE A 39 8.05 -15.51 14.48
CA ILE A 39 7.96 -14.19 15.10
C ILE A 39 8.34 -13.12 14.07
N GLY A 40 9.41 -13.35 13.31
CA GLY A 40 9.81 -12.52 12.18
C GLY A 40 8.65 -12.36 11.20
N THR A 41 8.08 -13.47 10.72
CA THR A 41 6.93 -13.44 9.80
C THR A 41 5.78 -12.58 10.32
N ILE A 42 5.39 -12.74 11.59
CA ILE A 42 4.30 -11.95 12.20
C ILE A 42 4.66 -10.46 12.20
N ILE A 43 5.87 -10.10 12.66
CA ILE A 43 6.32 -8.71 12.69
C ILE A 43 6.37 -8.13 11.27
N GLY A 44 6.86 -8.89 10.29
CA GLY A 44 6.93 -8.45 8.89
C GLY A 44 5.56 -8.19 8.28
N VAL A 45 4.59 -9.06 8.56
CA VAL A 45 3.20 -8.85 8.13
C VAL A 45 2.64 -7.57 8.75
N ILE A 46 2.86 -7.33 10.04
CA ILE A 46 2.40 -6.11 10.73
C ILE A 46 3.07 -4.87 10.12
N VAL A 47 4.38 -4.89 9.90
CA VAL A 47 5.14 -3.76 9.34
C VAL A 47 4.67 -3.43 7.92
N ILE A 48 4.51 -4.44 7.05
CA ILE A 48 3.95 -4.23 5.70
C ILE A 48 2.56 -3.64 5.81
N PHE A 49 1.69 -4.24 6.61
CA PHE A 49 0.30 -3.82 6.71
C PHE A 49 0.19 -2.36 7.17
N LEU A 50 0.89 -1.99 8.23
CA LEU A 50 0.93 -0.61 8.74
C LEU A 50 1.59 0.36 7.74
N GLY A 51 2.66 -0.06 7.06
CA GLY A 51 3.32 0.73 6.03
C GLY A 51 2.39 1.06 4.86
N ILE A 52 1.68 0.05 4.36
CA ILE A 52 0.69 0.22 3.28
C ILE A 52 -0.47 1.11 3.73
N MET A 53 -0.98 0.92 4.95
CA MET A 53 -1.98 1.82 5.53
C MET A 53 -1.46 3.27 5.61
N GLY A 54 -0.20 3.47 5.99
CA GLY A 54 0.45 4.79 6.00
C GLY A 54 0.46 5.44 4.61
N ILE A 55 0.80 4.68 3.58
CA ILE A 55 0.75 5.14 2.18
C ILE A 55 -0.68 5.56 1.80
N GLY A 56 -1.67 4.72 2.10
CA GLY A 56 -3.09 5.02 1.84
C GLY A 56 -3.54 6.31 2.54
N TYR A 57 -3.17 6.50 3.80
CA TYR A 57 -3.47 7.71 4.57
C TYR A 57 -2.86 8.96 3.91
N ILE A 58 -1.59 8.91 3.50
CA ILE A 58 -0.88 10.03 2.86
C ILE A 58 -1.51 10.35 1.49
N ASN A 59 -1.91 9.34 0.74
CA ASN A 59 -2.58 9.50 -0.55
C ASN A 59 -3.92 10.23 -0.43
N ALA A 60 -4.77 9.81 0.50
CA ALA A 60 -6.03 10.49 0.79
C ALA A 60 -5.81 11.92 1.33
N LYS A 61 -4.80 12.11 2.19
CA LYS A 61 -4.44 13.43 2.71
C LYS A 61 -4.05 14.40 1.59
N SER A 62 -3.25 13.92 0.65
CA SER A 62 -2.63 14.73 -0.41
C SER A 62 -3.56 15.01 -1.59
N ALA A 63 -4.72 14.35 -1.67
CA ALA A 63 -5.69 14.56 -2.74
C ALA A 63 -6.18 16.03 -2.76
N PRO A 64 -6.00 16.79 -3.85
CA PRO A 64 -6.34 18.21 -3.91
C PRO A 64 -7.85 18.48 -3.92
N GLU A 65 -8.62 17.61 -4.59
CA GLU A 65 -10.07 17.76 -4.78
C GLU A 65 -10.77 16.41 -4.63
N ASN A 66 -12.10 16.38 -4.51
CA ASN A 66 -12.93 15.17 -4.43
C ASN A 66 -12.17 13.95 -3.87
N LYS A 67 -11.70 14.10 -2.62
CA LYS A 67 -10.63 13.27 -2.06
C LYS A 67 -10.96 11.79 -2.12
N VAL A 68 -12.24 11.43 -2.03
CA VAL A 68 -12.74 10.06 -2.12
C VAL A 68 -12.52 9.47 -3.52
N LYS A 69 -12.86 10.16 -4.60
CA LYS A 69 -12.68 9.60 -5.95
C LYS A 69 -11.20 9.52 -6.34
N GLN A 70 -10.41 10.54 -5.97
CA GLN A 70 -9.02 10.65 -6.42
C GLN A 70 -8.11 9.60 -5.79
N HIS A 71 -8.19 9.35 -4.48
CA HIS A 71 -7.37 8.32 -3.85
C HIS A 71 -7.75 6.91 -4.33
N LEU A 72 -9.04 6.64 -4.52
CA LEU A 72 -9.50 5.33 -4.96
C LEU A 72 -9.02 5.00 -6.38
N PHE A 73 -9.06 5.99 -7.29
CA PHE A 73 -8.47 5.82 -8.62
C PHE A 73 -6.96 5.56 -8.55
N LEU A 74 -6.26 6.32 -7.71
CA LEU A 74 -4.83 6.16 -7.49
C LEU A 74 -4.49 4.76 -6.97
N HIS A 75 -5.22 4.26 -5.97
CA HIS A 75 -5.02 2.94 -5.40
C HIS A 75 -5.31 1.83 -6.40
N LEU A 76 -6.39 1.96 -7.18
CA LEU A 76 -6.71 0.99 -8.22
C LEU A 76 -5.60 0.91 -9.28
N ALA A 77 -5.09 2.07 -9.73
CA ALA A 77 -3.98 2.14 -10.66
C ALA A 77 -2.70 1.50 -10.09
N LEU A 78 -2.41 1.74 -8.81
CA LEU A 78 -1.27 1.16 -8.10
C LEU A 78 -1.38 -0.37 -8.05
N ILE A 79 -2.55 -0.90 -7.70
CA ILE A 79 -2.79 -2.35 -7.59
C ILE A 79 -2.74 -3.03 -8.95
N ILE A 80 -3.28 -2.42 -10.00
CA ILE A 80 -3.15 -2.96 -11.37
C ILE A 80 -1.67 -3.03 -11.76
N PHE A 81 -0.89 -2.00 -11.42
CA PHE A 81 0.54 -1.99 -11.72
C PHE A 81 1.30 -3.07 -10.95
N LEU A 82 1.05 -3.21 -9.63
CA LEU A 82 1.65 -4.25 -8.79
C LEU A 82 1.27 -5.66 -9.25
N PHE A 83 0.00 -5.87 -9.57
CA PHE A 83 -0.47 -7.15 -10.09
C PHE A 83 0.20 -7.47 -11.44
N SER A 84 0.36 -6.46 -12.31
CA SER A 84 1.09 -6.64 -13.57
C SER A 84 2.56 -6.99 -13.33
N THR A 85 3.22 -6.35 -12.36
CA THR A 85 4.60 -6.71 -12.01
C THR A 85 4.71 -8.12 -11.43
N ASP A 86 3.74 -8.53 -10.62
CA ASP A 86 3.67 -9.88 -10.06
C ASP A 86 3.48 -10.93 -11.15
N LEU A 87 2.64 -10.67 -12.15
CA LEU A 87 2.44 -11.58 -13.28
C LEU A 87 3.67 -11.70 -14.20
N ILE A 88 4.45 -10.63 -14.35
CA ILE A 88 5.61 -10.61 -15.27
C ILE A 88 6.87 -11.13 -14.58
N PHE A 89 7.09 -10.77 -13.31
CA PHE A 89 8.34 -11.01 -12.59
C PHE A 89 8.19 -11.90 -11.35
N GLY A 90 6.97 -12.13 -10.89
CA GLY A 90 6.69 -12.95 -9.71
C GLY A 90 6.87 -14.44 -10.00
N GLN A 91 7.25 -15.18 -8.95
CA GLN A 91 7.35 -16.64 -8.99
C GLN A 91 6.20 -17.34 -8.24
N SER A 92 5.28 -16.56 -7.67
CA SER A 92 4.10 -17.07 -6.96
C SER A 92 3.02 -17.51 -7.94
N GLY A 93 2.10 -18.37 -7.47
CA GLY A 93 0.96 -18.79 -8.28
C GLY A 93 -0.10 -17.69 -8.41
N PHE A 94 -0.83 -17.68 -9.52
CA PHE A 94 -1.84 -16.68 -9.86
C PHE A 94 -2.83 -16.35 -8.72
N ILE A 95 -3.33 -17.37 -8.01
CA ILE A 95 -4.27 -17.18 -6.88
C ILE A 95 -3.58 -16.43 -5.73
N VAL A 96 -2.32 -16.74 -5.45
CA VAL A 96 -1.53 -16.07 -4.42
C VAL A 96 -1.31 -14.60 -4.80
N ASP A 97 -1.05 -14.31 -6.07
CA ASP A 97 -0.89 -12.94 -6.55
C ASP A 97 -2.18 -12.13 -6.39
N ILE A 98 -3.34 -12.71 -6.73
CA ILE A 98 -4.64 -12.07 -6.52
C ILE A 98 -4.84 -11.76 -5.03
N LEU A 99 -4.67 -12.76 -4.16
CA LEU A 99 -4.89 -12.58 -2.72
C LEU A 99 -3.96 -11.52 -2.12
N ARG A 100 -2.70 -11.51 -2.53
CA ARG A 100 -1.70 -10.52 -2.10
C ARG A 100 -2.11 -9.11 -2.54
N ASN A 101 -2.44 -8.92 -3.82
CA ASN A 101 -2.84 -7.61 -4.34
C ASN A 101 -4.16 -7.11 -3.75
N MET A 102 -5.13 -7.99 -3.52
CA MET A 102 -6.36 -7.64 -2.81
C MET A 102 -6.09 -7.22 -1.36
N SER A 103 -5.16 -7.90 -0.67
CA SER A 103 -4.76 -7.53 0.68
C SER A 103 -4.09 -6.15 0.73
N TYR A 104 -3.24 -5.84 -0.25
CA TYR A 104 -2.65 -4.51 -0.41
C TYR A 104 -3.71 -3.44 -0.64
N PHE A 105 -4.69 -3.71 -1.51
CA PHE A 105 -5.79 -2.78 -1.76
C PHE A 105 -6.58 -2.49 -0.48
N ILE A 106 -6.95 -3.52 0.27
CA ILE A 106 -7.66 -3.37 1.55
C ILE A 106 -6.85 -2.51 2.53
N ALA A 107 -5.54 -2.75 2.67
CA ALA A 107 -4.68 -1.97 3.56
C ALA A 107 -4.60 -0.49 3.13
N LEU A 108 -4.50 -0.20 1.82
CA LEU A 108 -4.52 1.17 1.28
C LEU A 108 -5.84 1.88 1.61
N GLU A 109 -6.98 1.20 1.42
CA GLU A 109 -8.31 1.73 1.71
C GLU A 109 -8.53 1.96 3.21
N LEU A 110 -8.03 1.06 4.07
CA LEU A 110 -8.07 1.27 5.52
C LEU A 110 -7.27 2.51 5.94
N GLY A 111 -6.11 2.73 5.34
CA GLY A 111 -5.32 3.95 5.52
C GLY A 111 -6.11 5.22 5.17
N SER A 112 -6.78 5.20 4.02
CA SER A 112 -7.64 6.30 3.57
C SER A 112 -8.84 6.51 4.48
N TYR A 113 -9.50 5.44 4.90
CA TYR A 113 -10.60 5.48 5.84
C TYR A 113 -10.19 6.15 7.17
N LEU A 114 -9.02 5.82 7.71
CA LEU A 114 -8.51 6.46 8.93
C LEU A 114 -8.34 7.97 8.76
N TYR A 115 -7.84 8.41 7.60
CA TYR A 115 -7.75 9.84 7.27
C TYR A 115 -9.13 10.51 7.26
N PHE A 116 -10.10 9.93 6.55
CA PHE A 116 -11.44 10.50 6.44
C PHE A 116 -12.16 10.52 7.79
N LYS A 117 -12.04 9.45 8.59
CA LYS A 117 -12.63 9.38 9.92
C LYS A 117 -12.06 10.45 10.84
N ARG A 118 -10.73 10.63 10.84
CA ARG A 118 -10.04 11.65 11.66
C ARG A 118 -10.40 13.07 11.24
N ASN A 119 -10.61 13.31 9.94
CA ASN A 119 -10.82 14.64 9.40
C ASN A 119 -12.29 14.94 9.04
N ARG A 120 -13.23 14.11 9.50
CA ARG A 120 -14.64 14.16 9.10
C ARG A 120 -15.26 15.55 9.23
N GLN A 121 -15.03 16.25 10.33
CA GLN A 121 -15.58 17.61 10.55
C GLN A 121 -15.00 18.64 9.57
N LYS A 122 -13.69 18.59 9.27
CA LYS A 122 -13.05 19.52 8.33
C LYS A 122 -13.46 19.29 6.88
N LEU A 123 -13.89 18.08 6.54
CA LEU A 123 -14.34 17.71 5.20
C LEU A 123 -15.82 18.01 4.95
N LEU A 124 -16.62 18.22 6.01
CA LEU A 124 -18.02 18.63 5.91
C LEU A 124 -18.19 20.16 5.88
N LEU A 125 -17.16 20.90 6.28
CA LEU A 125 -17.15 22.37 6.37
C LEU A 125 -16.48 23.05 5.16
N ASN A 126 -15.91 22.26 4.25
CA ASN A 126 -15.37 22.67 2.95
C ASN A 126 -16.26 22.12 1.83
#